data_AF-A0A9E3IWV2-F1
#
_entry.id   AF-A0A9E3IWV2-F1
#
_cell.length_a   1.000
_cell.length_b   1.000
_cell.length_c   1.000
_cell.angle_alpha   90.00
_cell.angle_beta   90.00
_cell.angle_gamma   90.00
#
_symmetry.space_group_name_H-M   'P 1'
#
loop_
_entity.id
_entity.type
_entity.pdbx_description
1 polymer ?
#
loop_
_entity_poly.entity_id
_entity_poly.type
_entity_poly.pdbx_seq_one_letter_code
_entity_poly.pdbx_strand_id
1 'polypeptide(L)' 'MAAETLVVRGPTFYSPGDETAFFTWLKRIRAVARVYNRGRDLQIELRAGKVSADELGEFRALFHRYGMDTTDLGALGG' A
#
# COMPACT_ATOMS: atom_id res chain seq x y z
N MET A 1 20.53 -4.49 1.26
CA MET A 1 19.21 -5.10 0.97
C MET A 1 18.41 -4.07 0.19
N ALA A 2 17.83 -4.45 -0.95
CA ALA A 2 17.12 -3.51 -1.81
C ALA A 2 15.81 -3.03 -1.15
N ALA A 3 15.44 -1.77 -1.36
CA ALA A 3 14.13 -1.28 -0.98
C ALA A 3 13.07 -1.97 -1.87
N GLU A 4 12.06 -2.57 -1.26
CA GLU A 4 10.98 -3.22 -1.98
C GLU A 4 9.94 -2.17 -2.39
N THR A 5 9.43 -2.26 -3.61
CA THR A 5 8.43 -1.34 -4.13
C THR A 5 7.21 -2.13 -4.59
N LEU A 6 6.06 -1.84 -3.99
CA LEU A 6 4.79 -2.33 -4.47
C LEU A 6 4.27 -1.40 -5.55
N VAL A 7 3.88 -1.95 -6.69
CA VAL A 7 3.24 -1.21 -7.77
C VAL A 7 1.86 -1.79 -7.96
N VAL A 8 0.84 -1.03 -7.58
CA VAL A 8 -0.54 -1.50 -7.59
C VAL A 8 -1.41 -0.59 -8.44
N ARG A 9 -2.29 -1.19 -9.24
CA ARG A 9 -3.30 -0.48 -10.02
C ARG A 9 -4.43 0.02 -9.13
N GLY A 10 -4.94 1.20 -9.44
CA GLY A 10 -5.85 1.89 -8.53
C GLY A 10 -5.06 2.52 -7.39
N PRO A 11 -5.68 3.32 -6.51
CA PRO A 11 -7.01 3.14 -5.92
C PRO A 11 -8.17 3.82 -6.66
N THR A 12 -9.40 3.34 -6.44
CA THR A 12 -10.63 4.04 -6.84
C THR A 12 -11.14 4.88 -5.68
N PHE A 13 -11.28 6.19 -5.88
CA PHE A 13 -11.81 7.11 -4.88
C PHE A 13 -13.20 7.62 -5.27
N TYR A 14 -14.10 7.73 -4.30
CA TYR A 14 -15.45 8.25 -4.52
C TYR A 14 -15.64 9.69 -4.06
N SER A 15 -14.66 10.26 -3.34
CA SER A 15 -14.64 11.67 -2.93
C SER A 15 -13.24 12.10 -2.48
N PRO A 16 -12.94 13.41 -2.37
CA PRO A 16 -11.67 13.89 -1.82
C PRO A 16 -11.43 13.46 -0.36
N GLY A 17 -12.49 13.33 0.43
CA GLY A 17 -12.39 12.84 1.80
C GLY A 17 -12.01 11.35 1.87
N ASP A 18 -12.50 10.56 0.92
CA ASP A 18 -12.16 9.14 0.78
C ASP A 18 -10.69 8.95 0.34
N GLU A 19 -10.22 9.76 -0.61
CA GLU A 19 -8.79 9.82 -0.97
C GLU A 19 -7.91 10.20 0.22
N THR A 20 -8.34 11.20 1.00
CA THR A 20 -7.61 11.62 2.21
C THR A 20 -7.57 10.50 3.25
N ALA A 21 -8.67 9.77 3.44
CA ALA A 21 -8.74 8.63 4.36
C ALA A 21 -7.78 7.51 3.93
N PHE A 22 -7.73 7.19 2.62
CA PHE A 22 -6.80 6.22 2.06
C PHE A 22 -5.36 6.56 2.40
N PHE A 23 -4.90 7.77 2.04
CA PHE A 23 -3.50 8.16 2.25
C PHE A 23 -3.17 8.33 3.73
N THR A 24 -4.13 8.73 4.56
CA THR A 24 -3.96 8.80 6.02
C THR A 24 -3.74 7.41 6.60
N TRP A 25 -4.54 6.43 6.20
CA TRP A 25 -4.36 5.05 6.63
C TRP A 25 -3.03 4.49 6.14
N LEU A 26 -2.74 4.61 4.85
CA LEU A 26 -1.49 4.10 4.26
C LEU A 26 -0.25 4.62 4.97
N LYS A 27 -0.21 5.91 5.33
CA LYS A 27 0.90 6.53 6.08
C LYS A 27 1.06 6.04 7.52
N ARG A 28 0.05 5.39 8.11
CA ARG A 28 0.13 4.81 9.46
C ARG A 28 0.80 3.44 9.49
N ILE A 29 0.87 2.75 8.34
CA ILE A 29 1.58 1.48 8.21
C ILE A 29 3.09 1.77 8.30
N ARG A 30 3.76 1.27 9.35
CA ARG A 30 5.16 1.63 9.64
C ARG A 30 6.13 1.16 8.55
N ALA A 31 5.83 0.03 7.90
CA ALA A 31 6.57 -0.48 6.75
C ALA A 31 6.60 0.49 5.56
N VAL A 32 5.66 1.45 5.45
CA VAL A 32 5.66 2.42 4.36
C VAL A 32 6.76 3.46 4.57
N ALA A 33 7.64 3.59 3.57
CA ALA A 33 8.65 4.64 3.51
C ALA A 33 8.10 5.86 2.76
N ARG A 34 7.57 5.63 1.55
CA ARG A 34 7.08 6.69 0.66
C ARG A 34 5.97 6.18 -0.26
N VAL A 35 5.19 7.11 -0.79
CA VAL A 35 4.08 6.83 -1.69
C VAL A 35 4.09 7.85 -2.83
N TYR A 36 3.95 7.36 -4.05
CA TYR A 36 3.96 8.17 -5.26
C TYR A 36 2.85 7.72 -6.22
N ASN A 37 2.19 8.69 -6.85
CA ASN A 37 1.31 8.42 -7.97
C ASN A 37 2.13 8.36 -9.26
N ARG A 38 1.98 7.29 -10.04
CA ARG A 38 2.58 7.14 -11.36
C ARG A 38 1.49 6.79 -12.38
N GLY A 39 0.92 7.82 -12.98
CA GLY A 39 -0.17 7.65 -13.95
C GLY A 39 -1.42 7.08 -13.26
N ARG A 40 -1.75 5.82 -13.54
CA ARG A 40 -2.88 5.10 -12.93
C ARG A 40 -2.46 4.12 -11.82
N ASP A 41 -1.16 4.04 -11.56
CA ASP A 41 -0.59 3.12 -10.60
C ASP A 41 -0.11 3.89 -9.37
N LEU A 42 -0.25 3.26 -8.21
CA LEU A 42 0.31 3.73 -6.97
C LEU A 42 1.61 2.96 -6.69
N GLN A 43 2.70 3.69 -6.49
CA GLN A 43 3.98 3.13 -6.06
C GLN A 43 4.14 3.35 -4.56
N ILE A 44 4.32 2.25 -3.82
CA ILE A 44 4.52 2.26 -2.38
C ILE A 44 5.92 1.71 -2.12
N GLU A 45 6.83 2.59 -1.70
CA GLU A 45 8.16 2.19 -1.27
C GLU A 45 8.09 1.69 0.17
N LEU A 46 8.62 0.50 0.41
CA LEU A 46 8.72 -0.10 1.73
C LEU A 46 10.08 0.22 2.35
N ARG A 47 10.09 0.37 3.68
CA ARG A 47 11.32 0.44 4.45
C ARG A 47 12.05 -0.90 4.36
N ALA A 48 13.39 -0.86 4.38
CA ALA A 48 14.17 -2.08 4.43
C ALA A 48 13.86 -2.88 5.70
N GLY A 49 13.54 -4.16 5.55
CA GLY A 49 13.17 -5.05 6.65
C GLY A 49 12.02 -5.97 6.27
N LYS A 50 11.60 -6.83 7.20
CA LYS A 50 10.42 -7.67 7.03
C LYS A 50 9.16 -6.87 7.36
N VAL A 51 8.15 -6.97 6.49
CA VAL A 51 6.80 -6.48 6.80
C VAL A 51 6.20 -7.43 7.84
N SER A 52 5.72 -6.89 8.96
CA SER A 52 5.09 -7.71 10.00
C SER A 52 3.72 -8.24 9.54
N ALA A 53 3.23 -9.30 10.19
CA ALA A 53 1.93 -9.88 9.88
C ALA A 53 0.77 -8.89 10.07
N ASP A 54 0.88 -8.00 11.07
CA ASP A 54 -0.07 -6.92 11.33
C ASP A 54 -0.10 -5.91 10.18
N GLU A 55 1.07 -5.44 9.74
CA GLU A 55 1.19 -4.52 8.61
C GLU A 55 0.71 -5.15 7.30
N LEU A 56 0.96 -6.45 7.09
CA LEU A 56 0.42 -7.19 5.96
C LEU A 56 -1.11 -7.25 6.00
N GLY A 57 -1.69 -7.40 7.20
CA GLY A 57 -3.13 -7.31 7.42
C GLY A 57 -3.69 -5.94 7.04
N GLU A 58 -3.02 -4.86 7.47
CA GLU A 58 -3.39 -3.49 7.13
C GLU A 58 -3.34 -3.23 5.62
N PHE A 59 -2.29 -3.67 4.93
CA PHE A 59 -2.21 -3.60 3.46
C PHE A 59 -3.36 -4.35 2.79
N ARG A 60 -3.65 -5.58 3.24
CA ARG A 60 -4.71 -6.40 2.66
C ARG A 60 -6.09 -5.77 2.84
N ALA A 61 -6.38 -5.23 4.03
CA ALA A 61 -7.63 -4.54 4.31
C ALA A 61 -7.78 -3.28 3.45
N LEU A 62 -6.72 -2.47 3.37
CA LEU A 62 -6.72 -1.24 2.58
C LEU A 62 -6.90 -1.53 1.09
N PHE A 63 -6.13 -2.46 0.53
CA PHE A 63 -6.20 -2.79 -0.90
C PHE A 63 -7.58 -3.35 -1.27
N HIS A 64 -8.13 -4.22 -0.44
CA HIS A 64 -9.48 -4.73 -0.64
C HIS A 64 -10.54 -3.62 -0.64
N ARG A 65 -10.45 -2.67 0.31
CA ARG A 65 -11.42 -1.56 0.42
C ARG A 65 -11.43 -0.65 -0.81
N TYR A 66 -10.27 -0.43 -1.43
CA TYR A 66 -10.10 0.48 -2.57
C TYR A 66 -10.02 -0.24 -3.92
N GLY A 67 -10.36 -1.54 -3.96
CA GLY A 67 -10.41 -2.34 -5.19
C GLY A 67 -9.05 -2.53 -5.86
N MET A 68 -7.97 -2.53 -5.08
CA MET A 68 -6.59 -2.67 -5.56
C MET A 68 -6.19 -4.14 -5.66
N ASP A 69 -5.27 -4.44 -6.57
CA ASP A 69 -4.74 -5.80 -6.74
C ASP A 69 -3.91 -6.22 -5.51
N THR A 70 -4.17 -7.42 -4.99
CA THR A 70 -3.50 -7.96 -3.79
C THR A 70 -2.47 -9.04 -4.09
N THR A 71 -2.21 -9.36 -5.37
CA THR A 71 -1.37 -10.48 -5.78
C THR A 71 0.06 -10.34 -5.23
N ASP A 72 0.61 -9.13 -5.30
CA ASP A 72 1.97 -8.84 -4.86
C ASP A 72 2.15 -8.83 -3.34
N LEU A 73 1.05 -8.76 -2.56
CA LEU A 73 1.12 -8.81 -1.10
C LEU A 73 1.57 -10.18 -0.59
N GLY A 74 1.32 -11.26 -1.34
CA GLY A 74 1.71 -12.61 -0.95
C GLY A 74 3.23 -12.80 -0.83
N ALA A 75 4.02 -11.97 -1.50
CA ALA A 75 5.48 -12.02 -1.48
C ALA A 75 6.12 -11.31 -0.27
N LEU A 76 5.36 -10.44 0.42
CA LEU A 76 5.86 -9.62 1.54
C LEU A 76 6.05 -10.40 2.85
N GLY A 77 5.33 -11.52 3.00
CA GLY A 77 5.33 -12.33 4.22
C GLY A 77 6.40 -13.43 4.17
N GLY A 78 7.65 -13.09 4.48
CA GLY A 78 8.78 -14.03 4.57
C GLY A 78 9.65 -13.78 5.77
#